data_AF-A0A7S2WA31-F1
#
_entry.id   AF-A0A7S2WA31-F1
#
_cell.length_a   1.000
_cell.length_b   1.000
_cell.length_c   1.000
_cell.angle_alpha   90.00
_cell.angle_beta   90.00
_cell.angle_gamma   90.00
#
_symmetry.space_group_name_H-M   'P 1'
#
loop_
_entity.id
_entity.type
_entity.pdbx_description
1 polymer ?
#
loop_
_entity_poly.entity_id
_entity_poly.type
_entity_poly.pdbx_seq_one_letter_code
_entity_poly.pdbx_strand_id
1 'polypeptide(L)'
;PDNPDRLGSILCRKTKLEGQPGSQTAVATDEVEEIPANMALVSIGYKGVPLPDMEEQYFDSRKGIVRNIKGKVVDCNGVLEDGLYVSGWLKRGPSGIIGTNIGDSKDTVATVLSDLEQMGTHNGN
;
A
#
# COMPACT_ATOMS: atom_id res chain seq x y z
N PRO A 1 -5.43 -36.32 -3.43
CA PRO A 1 -6.73 -35.61 -3.38
C PRO A 1 -7.66 -36.11 -4.50
N ASP A 2 -8.93 -36.37 -4.17
CA ASP A 2 -9.92 -36.92 -5.12
C ASP A 2 -10.32 -35.93 -6.23
N ASN A 3 -9.88 -34.67 -6.14
CA ASN A 3 -9.96 -33.66 -7.19
C ASN A 3 -8.84 -32.60 -7.00
N PRO A 4 -7.94 -32.36 -7.98
CA PRO A 4 -6.86 -31.36 -7.85
C PRO A 4 -7.35 -29.90 -7.91
N ASP A 5 -8.54 -29.65 -8.43
CA ASP A 5 -9.12 -28.29 -8.58
C ASP A 5 -9.87 -27.83 -7.32
N ARG A 6 -9.85 -28.63 -6.24
CA ARG A 6 -10.52 -28.31 -4.98
C ARG A 6 -9.53 -28.27 -3.83
N LEU A 7 -9.69 -27.27 -2.97
CA LEU A 7 -9.01 -27.26 -1.68
C LEU A 7 -9.50 -28.44 -0.84
N GLY A 8 -8.55 -29.22 -0.30
CA GLY A 8 -8.81 -30.31 0.64
C GLY A 8 -8.46 -29.95 2.08
N SER A 9 -7.39 -29.17 2.26
CA SER A 9 -6.88 -28.76 3.57
C SER A 9 -5.97 -27.54 3.45
N ILE A 10 -5.68 -26.92 4.59
CA ILE A 10 -4.69 -25.84 4.75
C ILE A 10 -3.63 -26.33 5.73
N LEU A 11 -2.36 -26.28 5.32
CA LEU A 11 -1.23 -26.56 6.20
C LEU A 11 -0.79 -25.27 6.91
N CYS A 12 -1.01 -25.22 8.22
CA CYS A 12 -0.69 -24.08 9.07
C CYS A 12 0.54 -24.40 9.93
N ARG A 13 1.54 -23.51 9.94
CA ARG A 13 2.68 -23.62 10.85
C ARG A 13 2.38 -22.91 12.15
N LYS A 14 2.64 -23.56 13.27
CA LYS A 14 2.50 -22.94 14.59
C LYS A 14 3.56 -21.87 14.78
N THR A 15 3.20 -20.79 15.46
CA THR A 15 4.08 -19.64 15.70
C THR A 15 4.15 -19.32 17.18
N LYS A 16 5.29 -18.79 17.63
CA LYS A 16 5.47 -18.17 18.95
C LYS A 16 5.77 -16.68 18.78
N LEU A 17 5.45 -15.88 19.79
CA LEU A 17 5.78 -14.46 19.80
C LEU A 17 7.21 -14.23 20.32
N GLU A 18 8.01 -13.47 19.59
CA GLU A 18 9.34 -13.02 20.03
C GLU A 18 9.44 -11.49 19.97
N GLY A 19 10.24 -10.90 20.86
CA GLY A 19 10.44 -9.45 20.98
C GLY A 19 9.86 -8.85 22.27
N GLN A 20 10.00 -7.52 22.40
CA GLN A 20 9.50 -6.78 23.57
C GLN A 20 7.98 -6.60 23.51
N PRO A 21 7.29 -6.46 24.66
CA PRO A 21 5.87 -6.13 24.70
C PRO A 21 5.53 -4.92 23.81
N GLY A 22 4.51 -5.06 22.95
CA GLY A 22 4.09 -4.03 22.00
C GLY A 22 4.90 -3.95 20.70
N SER A 23 5.94 -4.76 20.54
CA SER A 23 6.75 -4.87 19.30
C SER A 23 7.08 -6.34 18.98
N GLN A 24 6.18 -7.25 19.34
CA GLN A 24 6.38 -8.67 19.12
C GLN A 24 6.11 -9.06 17.67
N THR A 25 6.82 -10.08 17.21
CA THR A 25 6.63 -10.68 15.88
C THR A 25 6.35 -12.16 16.02
N ALA A 26 5.55 -12.71 15.11
CA ALA A 26 5.30 -14.14 15.05
C ALA A 26 6.50 -14.84 14.37
N VAL A 27 7.11 -15.79 15.07
CA VAL A 27 8.23 -16.61 14.60
C VAL A 27 7.77 -18.06 14.50
N ALA A 28 8.08 -18.69 13.37
CA ALA A 28 7.76 -20.08 13.07
C ALA A 28 8.38 -21.05 14.09
N THR A 29 7.62 -22.08 14.47
CA THR A 29 8.14 -23.28 15.16
C THR A 29 8.24 -24.45 14.18
N ASP A 30 8.77 -25.59 14.63
CA ASP A 30 8.86 -26.80 13.82
C ASP A 30 7.52 -27.58 13.73
N GLU A 31 6.49 -27.14 14.47
CA GLU A 31 5.18 -27.79 14.50
C GLU A 31 4.29 -27.28 13.35
N VAL A 32 3.63 -28.22 12.68
CA VAL A 32 2.66 -27.96 11.61
C VAL A 32 1.36 -28.69 11.92
N GLU A 33 0.25 -28.05 11.57
CA GLU A 33 -1.11 -28.55 11.72
C GLU A 33 -1.80 -28.52 10.35
N GLU A 34 -2.46 -29.61 9.98
CA GLU A 34 -3.29 -29.67 8.78
C GLU A 34 -4.76 -29.49 9.17
N ILE A 35 -5.40 -28.48 8.59
CA ILE A 35 -6.80 -28.13 8.84
C ILE A 35 -7.61 -28.52 7.61
N PRO A 36 -8.47 -29.55 7.66
CA PRO A 36 -9.36 -29.88 6.55
C PRO A 36 -10.27 -28.70 6.19
N ALA A 37 -10.31 -28.32 4.91
CA ALA A 37 -11.07 -27.17 4.45
C ALA A 37 -11.41 -27.30 2.97
N ASN A 38 -12.61 -26.85 2.58
CA ASN A 38 -13.04 -26.82 1.19
C ASN A 38 -12.97 -25.42 0.56
N MET A 39 -12.60 -24.40 1.34
CA MET A 39 -12.42 -23.02 0.90
C MET A 39 -11.39 -22.32 1.81
N ALA A 40 -10.57 -21.45 1.22
CA ALA A 40 -9.68 -20.55 1.93
C ALA A 40 -9.92 -19.12 1.43
N LEU A 41 -10.11 -18.19 2.36
CA LEU A 41 -10.24 -16.75 2.06
C LEU A 41 -9.05 -16.02 2.67
N VAL A 42 -8.24 -15.40 1.83
CA VAL A 42 -7.08 -14.61 2.28
C VAL A 42 -7.50 -13.18 2.58
N SER A 43 -7.40 -12.78 3.85
CA SER A 43 -7.71 -11.43 4.33
C SER A 43 -6.48 -10.82 5.03
N ILE A 44 -5.36 -10.76 4.30
CA ILE A 44 -4.05 -10.32 4.81
C ILE A 44 -3.69 -8.89 4.36
N GLY A 45 -4.71 -8.11 3.98
CA GLY A 45 -4.56 -6.77 3.42
C GLY A 45 -4.42 -6.78 1.90
N TYR A 46 -4.47 -5.58 1.33
CA TYR A 46 -4.26 -5.35 -0.10
C TYR A 46 -2.84 -4.84 -0.35
N LYS A 47 -2.45 -4.77 -1.62
CA LYS A 47 -1.22 -4.10 -2.04
C LYS A 47 -1.48 -3.43 -3.39
N GLY A 48 -1.07 -2.18 -3.53
CA GLY A 48 -1.14 -1.51 -4.83
C GLY A 48 -0.27 -2.22 -5.86
N VAL A 49 -0.67 -2.10 -7.11
CA VAL A 49 0.10 -2.53 -8.29
C VAL A 49 0.38 -1.30 -9.15
N PRO A 50 1.53 -1.25 -9.86
CA PRO A 50 1.80 -0.14 -10.76
C PRO A 50 0.77 -0.11 -11.89
N LEU A 51 0.47 1.08 -12.41
CA LEU A 51 -0.32 1.21 -13.64
C LEU A 51 0.52 0.68 -14.83
N PRO A 52 -0.12 0.18 -15.91
CA PRO A 52 0.60 -0.44 -17.03
C PRO A 52 1.73 0.40 -17.64
N ASP A 53 1.56 1.73 -17.69
CA ASP A 53 2.52 2.67 -18.28
C ASP A 53 3.24 3.54 -17.24
N MET A 54 3.15 3.17 -15.96
CA MET A 54 3.80 3.92 -14.89
C MET A 54 5.28 3.52 -14.81
N GLU A 55 6.16 4.50 -14.96
CA GLU A 55 7.60 4.28 -14.79
C GLU A 55 7.93 3.82 -13.36
N GLU A 56 8.82 2.84 -13.23
CA GLU A 56 9.17 2.23 -11.94
C GLU A 56 9.70 3.24 -10.92
N GLN A 57 10.30 4.35 -11.39
CA GLN A 57 10.80 5.43 -10.55
C GLN A 57 9.71 6.08 -9.71
N TYR A 58 8.44 6.03 -10.14
CA TYR A 58 7.33 6.61 -9.38
C TYR A 58 6.63 5.59 -8.44
N PHE A 59 6.88 4.29 -8.57
CA PHE A 59 6.18 3.26 -7.78
C PHE A 59 7.10 2.51 -6.79
N ASP A 60 6.76 2.55 -5.48
CA ASP A 60 7.43 1.74 -4.47
C ASP A 60 6.78 0.35 -4.41
N SER A 61 7.33 -0.60 -5.18
CA SER A 61 6.85 -1.98 -5.21
C SER A 61 6.95 -2.72 -3.87
N ARG A 62 7.78 -2.28 -2.92
CA ARG A 62 7.83 -2.90 -1.59
C ARG A 62 6.61 -2.49 -0.78
N LYS A 63 6.31 -1.18 -0.75
CA LYS A 63 5.17 -0.61 -0.02
C LYS A 63 3.84 -0.73 -0.77
N GLY A 64 3.86 -0.91 -2.08
CA GLY A 64 2.67 -0.94 -2.94
C GLY A 64 1.97 0.42 -3.07
N ILE A 65 2.75 1.50 -3.17
CA ILE A 65 2.26 2.88 -3.25
C ILE A 65 3.00 3.68 -4.32
N VAL A 66 2.39 4.78 -4.77
CA VAL A 66 3.08 5.82 -5.56
C VAL A 66 3.94 6.65 -4.61
N ARG A 67 5.22 6.85 -4.97
CA ARG A 67 6.14 7.72 -4.23
C ARG A 67 5.62 9.15 -4.27
N ASN A 68 5.46 9.79 -3.11
CA ASN A 68 4.91 11.14 -3.03
C ASN A 68 5.39 11.91 -1.79
N ILE A 69 5.33 13.23 -1.88
CA ILE A 69 5.50 14.17 -0.77
C ILE A 69 4.21 14.98 -0.65
N LYS A 70 3.48 14.80 0.46
CA LYS A 70 2.15 15.43 0.70
C LYS A 70 1.15 15.21 -0.44
N GLY A 71 1.28 14.11 -1.19
CA GLY A 71 0.43 13.79 -2.33
C GLY A 71 0.96 14.25 -3.68
N LYS A 72 2.01 15.08 -3.77
CA LYS A 72 2.70 15.35 -5.04
C LYS A 72 3.65 14.21 -5.39
N VAL A 73 3.57 13.68 -6.60
CA VAL A 73 4.37 12.51 -7.01
C VAL A 73 5.85 12.88 -7.09
N VAL A 74 6.71 11.93 -6.71
CA VAL A 74 8.16 12.05 -6.83
C VAL A 74 8.76 10.81 -7.46
N ASP A 75 9.89 10.95 -8.14
CA ASP A 75 10.69 9.84 -8.61
C ASP A 75 11.43 9.13 -7.45
N CYS A 76 12.28 8.15 -7.78
CA CYS A 76 13.06 7.41 -6.80
C CYS A 76 14.20 8.21 -6.16
N ASN A 77 14.57 9.36 -6.73
CA ASN A 77 15.57 10.29 -6.22
C ASN A 77 14.95 11.44 -5.41
N GLY A 78 13.62 11.52 -5.34
CA GLY A 78 12.89 12.58 -4.65
C GLY A 78 12.65 13.84 -5.50
N VAL A 79 12.88 13.76 -6.81
CA VAL A 79 12.53 14.84 -7.76
C VAL A 79 11.03 14.85 -7.95
N LEU A 80 10.42 16.03 -7.81
CA LEU A 80 8.98 16.22 -7.95
C LEU A 80 8.55 16.10 -9.41
N GLU A 81 7.46 15.38 -9.63
CA GLU A 81 6.75 15.35 -10.91
C GLU A 81 5.70 16.46 -10.93
N ASP A 82 5.77 17.34 -11.92
CA ASP A 82 4.87 18.48 -12.01
C ASP A 82 3.48 18.08 -12.52
N GLY A 83 2.45 18.60 -11.85
CA GLY A 83 1.06 18.34 -12.22
C GLY A 83 0.54 16.93 -11.88
N LEU A 84 1.37 16.06 -11.28
CA LEU A 84 0.97 14.70 -10.93
C LEU A 84 0.82 14.53 -9.40
N TYR A 85 -0.34 14.02 -9.00
CA TYR A 85 -0.69 13.86 -7.58
C TYR A 85 -1.35 12.51 -7.31
N VAL A 86 -1.30 12.08 -6.06
CA VAL A 86 -1.90 10.84 -5.56
C VAL A 86 -2.62 11.10 -4.23
N SER A 87 -3.69 10.34 -3.98
CA SER A 87 -4.42 10.31 -2.71
C SER A 87 -4.93 8.89 -2.40
N GLY A 88 -5.50 8.70 -1.23
CA GLY A 88 -6.09 7.45 -0.77
C GLY A 88 -5.07 6.35 -0.51
N TRP A 89 -5.47 5.10 -0.76
CA TRP A 89 -4.63 3.93 -0.52
C TRP A 89 -3.38 3.89 -1.41
N LEU A 90 -3.46 4.43 -2.62
CA LEU A 90 -2.30 4.48 -3.52
C LEU A 90 -1.23 5.47 -3.01
N LYS A 91 -1.59 6.41 -2.13
CA LYS A 91 -0.68 7.34 -1.44
C LYS A 91 -0.09 6.77 -0.16
N ARG A 92 -0.92 6.14 0.69
CA ARG A 92 -0.57 5.80 2.09
C ARG A 92 -0.52 4.31 2.40
N GLY A 93 -0.90 3.47 1.45
CA GLY A 93 -1.12 2.04 1.65
C GLY A 93 -2.56 1.72 2.10
N PRO A 94 -2.94 0.44 2.09
CA PRO A 94 -4.33 0.01 2.24
C PRO A 94 -4.74 -0.12 3.70
N SER A 95 -4.71 1.00 4.39
CA SER A 95 -5.13 1.12 5.79
C SER A 95 -6.00 2.35 6.02
N GLY A 96 -6.84 2.27 7.05
CA GLY A 96 -7.82 3.29 7.39
C GLY A 96 -9.19 3.05 6.79
N ILE A 97 -10.17 3.80 7.29
CA ILE A 97 -11.57 3.77 6.86
C ILE A 97 -11.84 4.83 5.79
N ILE A 98 -13.06 4.87 5.27
CA ILE A 98 -13.49 5.91 4.31
C ILE A 98 -13.18 7.32 4.83
N GLY A 99 -13.44 7.59 6.12
CA GLY A 99 -13.12 8.87 6.74
C GLY A 99 -11.63 9.24 6.72
N THR A 100 -10.73 8.26 6.83
CA THR A 100 -9.28 8.49 6.73
C THR A 100 -8.89 9.00 5.33
N ASN A 101 -9.56 8.50 4.29
CA ASN A 101 -9.30 8.94 2.91
C ASN A 101 -9.83 10.36 2.64
N ILE A 102 -10.86 10.81 3.36
CA ILE A 102 -11.36 12.19 3.24
C ILE A 102 -10.30 13.19 3.70
N GLY A 103 -9.72 12.97 4.89
CA GLY A 103 -8.66 13.84 5.41
C GLY A 103 -7.44 13.85 4.50
N ASP A 104 -6.98 12.66 4.11
CA ASP A 104 -5.85 12.51 3.20
C ASP A 104 -6.04 13.21 1.84
N SER A 105 -7.25 13.14 1.28
CA SER A 105 -7.57 13.80 0.01
C SER A 105 -7.56 15.32 0.15
N LYS A 106 -8.03 15.87 1.28
CA LYS A 106 -7.97 17.31 1.55
C LYS A 106 -6.52 17.81 1.58
N ASP A 107 -5.61 17.05 2.18
CA ASP A 107 -4.19 17.41 2.21
C ASP A 107 -3.55 17.41 0.81
N THR A 108 -3.89 16.42 -0.02
CA THR A 108 -3.43 16.40 -1.42
C THR A 108 -4.00 17.59 -2.19
N VAL A 109 -5.29 17.90 -2.04
CA VAL A 109 -5.93 19.06 -2.70
C VAL A 109 -5.28 20.38 -2.27
N ALA A 110 -4.93 20.55 -0.99
CA ALA A 110 -4.21 21.74 -0.53
C ALA A 110 -2.85 21.90 -1.24
N THR A 111 -2.18 20.79 -1.54
CA THR A 111 -0.91 20.80 -2.30
C THR A 111 -1.14 21.19 -3.76
N VAL A 112 -2.19 20.65 -4.40
CA VAL A 112 -2.58 21.04 -5.76
C VAL A 112 -2.87 22.54 -5.86
N LEU A 113 -3.64 23.09 -4.91
CA LEU A 113 -3.99 24.51 -4.88
C LEU A 113 -2.74 25.39 -4.71
N SER A 114 -1.82 25.00 -3.83
CA SER A 114 -0.55 25.72 -3.64
C SER A 114 0.30 25.75 -4.91
N ASP A 115 0.35 24.66 -5.68
CA ASP A 115 1.10 24.61 -6.94
C ASP A 115 0.47 25.51 -8.00
N LEU A 116 -0.88 25.55 -8.09
CA LEU A 116 -1.60 26.41 -9.03
C LEU A 116 -1.35 27.90 -8.75
N GLU A 117 -1.34 28.31 -7.48
CA GLU A 117 -1.02 29.69 -7.07
C GLU A 117 0.41 30.07 -7.51
N GLN A 118 1.38 29.18 -7.34
CA GLN A 118 2.77 29.41 -7.75
C GLN A 118 2.90 29.49 -9.28
N MET A 119 2.22 28.62 -10.04
CA MET A 119 2.21 28.67 -11.50
C MET A 119 1.59 29.98 -12.03
N GLY A 120 0.52 30.48 -11.39
CA GLY A 120 -0.11 31.75 -11.74
C GLY A 120 0.82 32.96 -11.56
N THR A 121 1.77 32.89 -10.63
CA THR A 121 2.76 33.97 -10.42
C THR A 121 3.90 33.99 -11.44
N HIS A 122 4.14 32.89 -12.17
CA HIS A 122 5.20 32.83 -13.20
C HIS A 122 4.76 33.27 -14.61
N ASN A 123 3.46 33.23 -14.93
CA ASN A 123 2.93 33.69 -16.22
C ASN A 123 2.58 35.19 -16.27
N GLY A 124 2.93 35.95 -15.22
CA GLY A 124 2.59 37.37 -15.07
C GLY A 124 3.74 38.35 -15.25
N ASN A 125 4.86 37.95 -15.86
CA ASN A 125 6.03 38.81 -16.08
C ASN A 125 6.52 38.77 -17.54
#